data_AF-A0A2D0A8H5-F1
#
_entry.id   AF-A0A2D0A8H5-F1
#
_cell.length_a   1.000
_cell.length_b   1.000
_cell.length_c   1.000
_cell.angle_alpha   90.00
_cell.angle_beta   90.00
_cell.angle_gamma   90.00
#
_symmetry.space_group_name_H-M   'P 1'
#
loop_
_entity.id
_entity.type
_entity.pdbx_description
1 polymer ?
#
loop_
_entity_poly.entity_id
_entity_poly.type
_entity_poly.pdbx_seq_one_letter_code
_entity_poly.pdbx_strand_id
1 'polypeptide(L)'
;MPRTPRTPRTPEQASERNAQRWNDRQRARLPLFMDAGLEGDLIRTGVLRDRQPHHQVRLNEDLRERLAALEVAAAVRGEQFRRAMKSHCPETYPAALRQLRRLRALAPSLRRAIHTSDHWLTALRRALPEGALLNILDEIWPEHAQTLRQLSDIDARIQRKTALGQVNPWHPVD
;
A
#
# COMPACT_ATOMS: atom_id res chain seq x y z
N MET A 1 39.23 -3.83 -30.49
CA MET A 1 37.88 -4.27 -30.89
C MET A 1 36.86 -3.41 -30.15
N PRO A 2 36.14 -2.47 -30.80
CA PRO A 2 35.06 -1.74 -30.15
C PRO A 2 33.93 -2.72 -29.81
N ARG A 3 33.48 -2.72 -28.55
CA ARG A 3 32.35 -3.55 -28.11
C ARG A 3 31.09 -3.07 -28.84
N THR A 4 30.42 -3.98 -29.54
CA THR A 4 29.10 -3.73 -30.12
C THR A 4 28.14 -3.21 -29.04
N PRO A 5 27.33 -2.17 -29.32
CA PRO A 5 26.34 -1.68 -28.37
C PRO A 5 25.39 -2.82 -28.02
N ARG A 6 25.22 -3.11 -26.73
CA ARG A 6 24.20 -4.08 -26.30
C ARG A 6 22.83 -3.48 -26.57
N THR A 7 22.06 -4.10 -27.45
CA THR A 7 20.65 -3.77 -27.62
C THR A 7 19.95 -3.88 -26.25
N PRO A 8 19.19 -2.85 -25.83
CA PRO A 8 18.38 -2.95 -24.62
C PRO A 8 17.42 -4.13 -24.76
N ARG A 9 17.30 -4.96 -23.71
CA ARG A 9 16.32 -6.05 -23.69
C ARG A 9 14.92 -5.47 -23.56
N THR A 10 13.94 -6.13 -24.18
CA THR A 10 12.53 -5.81 -23.90
C THR A 10 12.16 -6.23 -22.47
N PRO A 11 11.08 -5.68 -21.88
CA PRO A 11 10.59 -6.10 -20.57
C PRO A 11 10.33 -7.60 -20.46
N GLU A 12 9.83 -8.22 -21.53
CA GLU A 12 9.54 -9.65 -21.63
C GLU A 12 10.83 -10.46 -21.55
N GLN A 13 11.82 -10.11 -22.37
CA GLN A 13 13.14 -10.74 -22.37
C GLN A 13 13.88 -10.57 -21.03
N ALA A 14 13.72 -9.41 -20.39
CA ALA A 14 14.27 -9.17 -19.05
C ALA A 14 13.56 -10.02 -17.99
N SER A 15 12.24 -10.16 -18.08
CA SER A 15 11.45 -10.99 -17.17
C SER A 15 11.76 -12.47 -17.30
N GLU A 16 11.84 -13.00 -18.53
CA GLU A 16 12.23 -14.39 -18.80
C GLU A 16 13.60 -14.70 -18.19
N ARG A 17 14.59 -13.83 -18.44
CA ARG A 17 15.93 -13.99 -17.89
C ARG A 17 15.96 -13.93 -16.37
N ASN A 18 15.13 -13.08 -15.76
CA ASN A 18 15.01 -12.99 -14.31
C ASN A 18 14.35 -14.23 -13.71
N ALA A 19 13.32 -14.77 -14.37
CA ALA A 19 12.69 -16.03 -13.98
C ALA A 19 13.72 -17.17 -14.06
N GLN A 20 14.42 -17.30 -15.19
CA GLN A 20 15.47 -18.31 -15.37
C GLN A 20 16.55 -18.22 -14.30
N ARG A 21 17.15 -17.04 -14.10
CA ARG A 21 18.19 -16.85 -13.06
C ARG A 21 17.72 -17.17 -11.66
N TRP A 22 16.47 -16.88 -11.35
CA TRP A 22 15.91 -17.19 -10.04
C TRP A 22 15.70 -18.71 -9.89
N ASN A 23 15.15 -19.37 -10.91
CA ASN A 23 14.97 -20.83 -10.94
C ASN A 23 16.33 -21.54 -10.85
N ASP A 24 17.33 -21.11 -11.63
CA ASP A 24 18.71 -21.65 -11.59
C ASP A 24 19.32 -21.54 -10.19
N ARG A 25 19.11 -20.42 -9.50
CA ARG A 25 19.61 -20.22 -8.13
C ARG A 25 18.88 -21.09 -7.11
N GLN A 26 17.60 -21.38 -7.31
CA GLN A 26 16.88 -22.33 -6.46
C GLN A 26 17.42 -23.74 -6.69
N ARG A 27 17.55 -24.15 -7.96
CA ARG A 27 18.07 -25.47 -8.35
C ARG A 27 19.50 -25.71 -7.87
N ALA A 28 20.36 -24.70 -7.94
CA ALA A 28 21.73 -24.77 -7.44
C ALA A 28 21.84 -25.00 -5.92
N ARG A 29 20.74 -24.84 -5.16
CA ARG A 29 20.68 -25.14 -3.71
C ARG A 29 20.17 -26.54 -3.41
N LEU A 30 19.71 -27.27 -4.41
CA LEU A 30 19.18 -28.61 -4.23
C LEU A 30 20.35 -29.60 -4.08
N PRO A 31 20.17 -30.68 -3.30
CA PRO A 31 21.16 -31.75 -3.20
C PRO A 31 21.48 -32.34 -4.58
N LEU A 32 22.76 -32.66 -4.82
CA LEU A 32 23.25 -33.18 -6.12
C LEU A 32 22.65 -34.52 -6.54
N PHE A 33 22.04 -35.25 -5.60
CA PHE A 33 21.38 -36.54 -5.85
C PHE A 33 19.88 -36.42 -6.13
N MET A 34 19.34 -35.20 -6.20
CA MET A 34 17.95 -34.99 -6.60
C MET A 34 17.79 -35.30 -8.08
N ASP A 35 16.90 -36.25 -8.41
CA ASP A 35 16.57 -36.57 -9.79
C ASP A 35 15.49 -35.61 -10.35
N ALA A 36 15.36 -35.57 -11.68
CA ALA A 36 14.39 -34.71 -12.36
C ALA A 36 12.93 -35.08 -12.01
N GLY A 37 12.68 -36.31 -11.59
CA GLY A 37 11.36 -36.78 -11.14
C GLY A 37 10.94 -36.14 -9.83
N LEU A 38 11.82 -36.19 -8.82
CA LEU A 38 11.59 -35.58 -7.51
C LEU A 38 11.52 -34.05 -7.60
N GLU A 39 12.34 -33.41 -8.45
CA GLU A 39 12.21 -31.97 -8.69
C GLU A 39 10.81 -31.61 -9.22
N GLY A 40 10.33 -32.34 -10.23
CA GLY A 40 9.00 -32.14 -10.80
C GLY A 40 7.89 -32.33 -9.75
N ASP A 41 8.02 -33.33 -8.89
CA ASP A 41 7.07 -33.58 -7.79
C ASP A 41 7.09 -32.47 -6.73
N LEU A 42 8.26 -31.94 -6.39
CA LEU A 42 8.38 -30.82 -5.45
C LEU A 42 7.80 -29.52 -6.03
N ILE A 43 7.92 -29.29 -7.33
CA ILE A 43 7.26 -28.16 -8.02
C ILE A 43 5.75 -28.35 -7.99
N ARG A 44 5.27 -29.55 -8.35
CA ARG A 44 3.84 -29.88 -8.40
C ARG A 44 3.15 -29.76 -7.04
N THR A 45 3.84 -30.17 -5.97
CA THR A 45 3.37 -30.07 -4.58
C THR A 45 3.56 -28.68 -3.97
N GLY A 46 4.19 -27.74 -4.70
CA GLY A 46 4.41 -26.37 -4.26
C GLY A 46 5.52 -26.18 -3.22
N VAL A 47 6.26 -27.25 -2.90
CA VAL A 47 7.43 -27.21 -2.02
C VAL A 47 8.57 -26.45 -2.67
N LEU A 48 8.82 -26.71 -3.95
CA LEU A 48 9.72 -25.92 -4.78
C LEU A 48 8.90 -24.93 -5.60
N ARG A 49 9.27 -23.65 -5.55
CA ARG A 49 8.64 -22.62 -6.38
C ARG A 49 9.38 -22.55 -7.71
N ASP A 50 8.63 -22.50 -8.81
CA ASP A 50 9.16 -22.27 -10.16
C ASP A 50 8.52 -21.01 -10.75
N ARG A 51 9.35 -20.02 -11.09
CA ARG A 51 8.88 -18.78 -11.70
C ARG A 51 8.64 -19.00 -13.18
N GLN A 52 7.40 -18.77 -13.57
CA GLN A 52 6.99 -18.81 -14.97
C GLN A 52 7.66 -17.70 -15.81
N PRO A 53 7.80 -17.89 -17.12
CA PRO A 53 8.09 -16.80 -18.06
C PRO A 53 7.15 -15.60 -17.83
N HIS A 54 7.66 -14.39 -18.05
CA HIS A 54 6.90 -13.14 -17.86
C HIS A 54 6.32 -12.88 -16.45
N HIS A 55 6.73 -13.63 -15.42
CA HIS A 55 6.25 -13.41 -14.04
C HIS A 55 6.37 -11.96 -13.58
N GLN A 56 7.48 -11.27 -13.88
CA GLN A 56 7.67 -9.88 -13.48
C GLN A 56 6.78 -8.91 -14.26
N VAL A 57 6.51 -9.21 -15.54
CA VAL A 57 5.61 -8.40 -16.38
C VAL A 57 4.21 -8.46 -15.81
N ARG A 58 3.70 -9.67 -15.50
CA ARG A 58 2.39 -9.87 -14.86
C ARG A 58 2.28 -9.14 -13.52
N LEU A 59 3.27 -9.28 -12.64
CA LEU A 59 3.27 -8.56 -11.35
C LEU A 59 3.24 -7.04 -11.52
N ASN A 60 3.94 -6.51 -12.52
CA ASN A 60 3.94 -5.08 -12.81
C ASN A 60 2.60 -4.61 -13.37
N GLU A 61 1.94 -5.42 -14.20
CA GLU A 61 0.60 -5.16 -14.72
C GLU A 61 -0.43 -5.18 -13.59
N ASP A 62 -0.46 -6.23 -12.78
CA ASP A 62 -1.30 -6.34 -11.58
C ASP A 62 -1.12 -5.12 -10.66
N LEU A 63 0.13 -4.68 -10.45
CA LEU A 63 0.42 -3.51 -9.63
C LEU A 63 -0.15 -2.23 -10.25
N ARG A 64 -0.03 -2.05 -11.57
CA ARG A 64 -0.60 -0.89 -12.26
C ARG A 64 -2.11 -0.86 -12.15
N GLU A 65 -2.76 -2.00 -12.35
CA GLU A 65 -4.22 -2.13 -12.21
C GLU A 65 -4.67 -1.78 -10.78
N ARG A 66 -4.01 -2.34 -9.77
CA ARG A 66 -4.31 -2.05 -8.36
C ARG A 66 -4.10 -0.57 -8.03
N LEU A 67 -3.02 0.04 -8.52
CA LEU A 67 -2.76 1.46 -8.33
C LEU A 67 -3.81 2.33 -9.03
N ALA A 68 -4.24 1.96 -10.24
CA ALA A 68 -5.30 2.66 -10.94
C ALA A 68 -6.63 2.56 -10.19
N ALA A 69 -7.01 1.37 -9.72
CA ALA A 69 -8.20 1.18 -8.90
C ALA A 69 -8.15 2.00 -7.61
N LEU A 70 -6.98 2.07 -6.97
CA LEU A 70 -6.77 2.86 -5.76
C LEU A 70 -6.89 4.37 -6.03
N GLU A 71 -6.37 4.87 -7.16
CA GLU A 71 -6.55 6.28 -7.57
C GLU A 71 -8.03 6.62 -7.81
N VAL A 72 -8.77 5.74 -8.50
CA VAL A 72 -10.21 5.94 -8.74
C VAL A 72 -10.96 6.00 -7.41
N ALA A 73 -10.71 5.05 -6.51
CA ALA A 73 -11.34 5.03 -5.21
C ALA A 73 -10.98 6.28 -4.37
N ALA A 74 -9.72 6.71 -4.41
CA ALA A 74 -9.27 7.93 -3.75
C ALA A 74 -9.91 9.20 -4.34
N ALA A 75 -10.18 9.24 -5.65
CA ALA A 75 -10.85 10.38 -6.27
C ALA A 75 -12.28 10.53 -5.76
N VAL A 76 -13.02 9.41 -5.69
CA VAL A 76 -14.39 9.38 -5.14
C VAL A 76 -14.40 9.80 -3.68
N ARG A 77 -13.57 9.17 -2.83
CA ARG A 77 -13.48 9.51 -1.41
C ARG A 77 -13.04 10.95 -1.16
N GLY A 78 -12.04 11.42 -1.91
CA GLY A 78 -11.54 12.79 -1.77
C GLY A 78 -12.61 13.84 -2.10
N GLU A 79 -13.47 13.58 -3.08
CA GLU A 79 -14.61 14.45 -3.37
C GLU A 79 -15.68 14.38 -2.27
N GLN A 80 -15.97 13.19 -1.74
CA GLN A 80 -16.89 13.03 -0.60
C GLN A 80 -16.37 13.77 0.64
N PHE A 81 -15.10 13.63 0.99
CA PHE A 81 -14.47 14.38 2.09
C PHE A 81 -14.47 15.89 1.85
N ARG A 82 -14.24 16.34 0.62
CA ARG A 82 -14.35 17.76 0.27
C ARG A 82 -15.76 18.29 0.52
N ARG A 83 -16.79 17.52 0.14
CA ARG A 83 -18.20 17.89 0.38
C ARG A 83 -18.51 17.93 1.87
N ALA A 84 -18.07 16.93 2.62
CA ALA A 84 -18.20 16.89 4.08
C ALA A 84 -17.50 18.09 4.74
N MET A 85 -16.30 18.46 4.29
CA MET A 85 -15.60 19.65 4.78
C MET A 85 -16.42 20.93 4.50
N LYS A 86 -17.01 21.04 3.31
CA LYS A 86 -17.85 22.19 2.95
C LYS A 86 -19.13 22.27 3.78
N SER A 87 -19.77 21.14 4.10
CA SER A 87 -21.02 21.12 4.86
C SER A 87 -20.81 21.26 6.37
N HIS A 88 -19.87 20.52 6.95
CA HIS A 88 -19.67 20.47 8.40
C HIS A 88 -18.71 21.55 8.90
N CYS A 89 -17.85 22.09 8.03
CA CYS A 89 -16.80 23.03 8.40
C CYS A 89 -16.74 24.24 7.43
N PRO A 90 -17.87 24.96 7.21
CA PRO A 90 -17.94 26.00 6.18
C PRO A 90 -16.92 27.14 6.39
N GLU A 91 -16.63 27.49 7.65
CA GLU A 91 -15.69 28.57 7.99
C GLU A 91 -14.23 28.22 7.67
N THR A 92 -13.83 26.95 7.83
CA THR A 92 -12.45 26.51 7.60
C THR A 92 -12.23 25.98 6.18
N TYR A 93 -13.30 25.61 5.46
CA TYR A 93 -13.24 25.10 4.09
C TYR A 93 -12.48 26.01 3.11
N PRO A 94 -12.70 27.34 3.05
CA PRO A 94 -11.97 28.22 2.13
C PRO A 94 -10.46 28.22 2.36
N ALA A 95 -10.02 28.15 3.62
CA ALA A 95 -8.60 28.10 3.97
C ALA A 95 -7.97 26.76 3.53
N ALA A 96 -8.64 25.63 3.81
CA ALA A 96 -8.19 24.31 3.38
C ALA A 96 -8.11 24.18 1.84
N LEU A 97 -9.06 24.78 1.12
CA LEU A 97 -9.05 24.81 -0.35
C LEU A 97 -7.88 25.62 -0.90
N ARG A 98 -7.61 26.81 -0.33
CA ARG A 98 -6.45 27.63 -0.72
C ARG A 98 -5.14 26.90 -0.48
N GLN A 99 -5.02 26.20 0.66
CA GLN A 99 -3.83 25.39 0.97
C GLN A 99 -3.62 24.29 -0.07
N LEU A 100 -4.66 23.52 -0.42
CA LEU A 100 -4.56 22.47 -1.45
C LEU A 100 -4.09 23.02 -2.80
N ARG A 101 -4.64 24.17 -3.23
CA ARG A 101 -4.23 24.83 -4.48
C ARG A 101 -2.75 25.22 -4.46
N ARG A 102 -2.26 25.76 -3.35
CA ARG A 102 -0.83 26.09 -3.15
C ARG A 102 0.04 24.85 -3.22
N LEU A 103 -0.33 23.79 -2.50
CA LEU A 103 0.41 22.52 -2.51
C LEU A 103 0.54 21.94 -3.93
N ARG A 104 -0.54 21.94 -4.71
CA ARG A 104 -0.53 21.48 -6.12
C ARG A 104 0.27 22.36 -7.08
N ALA A 105 0.47 23.64 -6.73
CA ALA A 105 1.34 24.53 -7.48
C ALA A 105 2.81 24.24 -7.19
N LEU A 106 3.15 23.87 -5.95
CA LEU A 106 4.52 23.56 -5.53
C LEU A 106 5.00 22.18 -5.97
N ALA A 107 4.12 21.18 -5.98
CA ALA A 107 4.46 19.81 -6.34
C ALA A 107 3.40 19.18 -7.26
N PRO A 108 3.75 18.87 -8.52
CA PRO A 108 2.83 18.21 -9.45
C PRO A 108 2.34 16.84 -8.97
N SER A 109 3.16 16.12 -8.20
CA SER A 109 2.79 14.82 -7.60
C SER A 109 1.55 14.92 -6.71
N LEU A 110 1.34 16.05 -6.02
CA LEU A 110 0.18 16.29 -5.14
C LEU A 110 -1.14 16.49 -5.90
N ARG A 111 -1.11 16.43 -7.24
CA ARG A 111 -2.32 16.43 -8.07
C ARG A 111 -2.99 15.05 -8.13
N ARG A 112 -2.31 13.99 -7.70
CA ARG A 112 -2.88 12.64 -7.63
C ARG A 112 -4.08 12.60 -6.68
N ALA A 113 -5.01 11.70 -6.94
CA ALA A 113 -6.25 11.62 -6.20
C ALA A 113 -6.02 11.17 -4.75
N ILE A 114 -5.04 10.28 -4.52
CA ILE A 114 -4.61 9.83 -3.20
C ILE A 114 -4.27 11.02 -2.29
N HIS A 115 -3.37 11.90 -2.73
CA HIS A 115 -2.97 13.06 -1.93
C HIS A 115 -4.12 14.06 -1.72
N THR A 116 -5.05 14.12 -2.67
CA THR A 116 -6.24 14.96 -2.53
C THR A 116 -7.19 14.40 -1.47
N SER A 117 -7.41 13.09 -1.48
CA SER A 117 -8.17 12.38 -0.45
C SER A 117 -7.57 12.60 0.94
N ASP A 118 -6.27 12.37 1.08
CA ASP A 118 -5.55 12.52 2.34
C ASP A 118 -5.58 13.95 2.86
N HIS A 119 -5.46 14.95 1.97
CA HIS A 119 -5.55 16.36 2.34
C HIS A 119 -6.91 16.69 2.96
N TRP A 120 -8.01 16.28 2.32
CA TRP A 120 -9.34 16.57 2.83
C TRP A 120 -9.66 15.80 4.12
N LEU A 121 -9.22 14.54 4.23
CA LEU A 121 -9.33 13.79 5.47
C LEU A 121 -8.54 14.46 6.61
N THR A 122 -7.32 14.91 6.35
CA THR A 122 -6.50 15.63 7.33
C THR A 122 -7.15 16.96 7.74
N ALA A 123 -7.74 17.69 6.79
CA ALA A 123 -8.46 18.92 7.07
C ALA A 123 -9.68 18.67 7.98
N LEU A 124 -10.48 17.65 7.69
CA LEU A 124 -11.60 17.21 8.53
C LEU A 124 -11.13 16.83 9.94
N ARG A 125 -10.07 16.02 10.05
CA ARG A 125 -9.50 15.61 11.35
C ARG A 125 -9.06 16.78 12.22
N ARG A 126 -8.61 17.88 11.61
CA ARG A 126 -8.22 19.10 12.34
C ARG A 126 -9.40 19.97 12.72
N ALA A 127 -10.48 19.93 11.94
CA ALA A 127 -11.62 20.82 12.11
C ALA A 127 -12.72 20.22 13.01
N LEU A 128 -12.78 18.89 13.11
CA LEU A 128 -13.86 18.19 13.80
C LEU A 128 -13.37 17.43 15.04
N PRO A 129 -14.22 17.29 16.08
CA PRO A 129 -13.97 16.34 17.15
C PRO A 129 -14.03 14.90 16.61
N GLU A 130 -13.34 14.00 17.30
CA GLU A 130 -13.16 12.61 16.87
C GLU A 130 -14.48 11.89 16.57
N GLY A 131 -15.50 12.03 17.43
CA GLY A 131 -16.80 11.40 17.21
C GLY A 131 -17.51 11.86 15.93
N ALA A 132 -17.44 13.16 15.60
CA ALA A 132 -18.02 13.69 14.37
C ALA A 132 -17.24 13.24 13.14
N LEU A 133 -15.90 13.15 13.25
CA LEU A 133 -15.07 12.60 12.19
C LEU A 133 -15.40 11.13 11.91
N LEU A 134 -15.59 10.32 12.96
CA LEU A 134 -15.91 8.90 12.83
C LEU A 134 -17.25 8.68 12.11
N ASN A 135 -18.28 9.48 12.39
CA ASN A 135 -19.56 9.41 11.67
C ASN A 135 -19.38 9.66 10.16
N ILE A 136 -18.59 10.68 9.79
CA ILE A 136 -18.28 10.97 8.39
C ILE A 136 -17.49 9.81 7.76
N LEU A 137 -16.57 9.20 8.50
CA LEU A 137 -15.79 8.07 8.04
C LEU A 137 -16.64 6.80 7.87
N ASP A 138 -17.64 6.55 8.71
CA ASP A 138 -18.54 5.40 8.52
C ASP A 138 -19.29 5.47 7.18
N GLU A 139 -19.68 6.67 6.77
CA GLU A 139 -20.39 6.89 5.51
C GLU A 139 -19.47 6.79 4.29
N ILE A 140 -18.25 7.32 4.39
CA ILE A 140 -17.35 7.49 3.24
C ILE A 140 -16.31 6.37 3.12
N TRP A 141 -15.85 5.84 4.24
CA TRP A 141 -14.79 4.84 4.32
C TRP A 141 -14.92 3.93 5.56
N PRO A 142 -15.94 3.06 5.60
CA PRO A 142 -16.29 2.28 6.78
C PRO A 142 -15.16 1.35 7.24
N GLU A 143 -14.38 0.78 6.32
CA GLU A 143 -13.25 -0.07 6.68
C GLU A 143 -12.16 0.71 7.43
N HIS A 144 -11.96 1.98 7.08
CA HIS A 144 -11.02 2.84 7.78
C HIS A 144 -11.54 3.25 9.14
N ALA A 145 -12.83 3.59 9.25
CA ALA A 145 -13.48 3.88 10.53
C ALA A 145 -13.33 2.70 11.51
N GLN A 146 -13.58 1.47 11.02
CA GLN A 146 -13.41 0.25 11.80
C GLN A 146 -11.96 0.05 12.25
N THR A 147 -10.99 0.31 11.37
CA THR A 147 -9.56 0.24 11.70
C THR A 147 -9.21 1.23 12.82
N LEU A 148 -9.70 2.47 12.76
CA LEU A 148 -9.44 3.47 13.79
C LEU A 148 -10.02 3.07 15.16
N ARG A 149 -11.23 2.50 15.19
CA ARG A 149 -11.83 1.96 16.42
C ARG A 149 -10.98 0.84 17.01
N GLN A 150 -10.55 -0.10 16.19
CA GLN A 150 -9.69 -1.22 16.63
C GLN A 150 -8.36 -0.71 17.23
N LEU A 151 -7.74 0.29 16.61
CA LEU A 151 -6.51 0.89 17.13
C LEU A 151 -6.74 1.57 18.48
N SER A 152 -7.82 2.35 18.61
CA SER A 152 -8.21 2.96 19.88
C SER A 152 -8.46 1.92 20.99
N ASP A 153 -9.13 0.81 20.67
CA ASP A 153 -9.37 -0.27 21.63
C ASP A 153 -8.08 -0.95 22.08
N ILE A 154 -7.14 -1.15 21.15
CA ILE A 154 -5.81 -1.69 21.45
C ILE A 154 -5.05 -0.74 22.37
N ASP A 155 -5.02 0.55 22.06
CA ASP A 155 -4.34 1.57 22.86
C ASP A 155 -4.95 1.66 24.27
N ALA A 156 -6.27 1.68 24.40
CA ALA A 156 -6.95 1.67 25.70
C ALA A 156 -6.66 0.40 26.51
N ARG A 157 -6.53 -0.75 25.84
CA ARG A 157 -6.14 -2.02 26.49
C ARG A 157 -4.69 -1.97 26.95
N ILE A 158 -3.78 -1.43 26.15
CA ILE A 158 -2.37 -1.23 26.52
C ILE A 158 -2.30 -0.32 27.74
N GLN A 159 -2.94 0.85 27.71
CA GLN A 159 -2.93 1.79 28.84
C GLN A 159 -3.47 1.17 30.13
N ARG A 160 -4.57 0.40 30.08
CA ARG A 160 -5.10 -0.33 31.24
C ARG A 160 -4.09 -1.33 31.79
N LYS A 161 -3.45 -2.12 30.93
CA LYS A 161 -2.45 -3.09 31.36
C LYS A 161 -1.19 -2.43 31.92
N THR A 162 -0.76 -1.32 31.34
CA THR A 162 0.35 -0.51 31.86
C THR A 162 0.02 0.06 33.24
N ALA A 163 -1.19 0.59 33.43
CA ALA A 163 -1.66 1.10 34.73
C ALA A 163 -1.75 0.01 35.81
N LEU A 164 -2.02 -1.23 35.41
CA LEU A 164 -2.02 -2.42 36.29
C LEU A 164 -0.62 -3.02 36.49
N GLY A 165 0.44 -2.44 35.93
CA GLY A 165 1.81 -2.97 35.99
C GLY A 165 2.02 -4.27 35.21
N GLN A 166 1.06 -4.68 34.39
CA GLN A 166 1.08 -5.95 33.63
C GLN A 166 1.79 -5.85 32.28
N VAL A 167 2.08 -4.64 31.82
CA VAL A 167 2.85 -4.37 30.60
C VAL A 167 3.89 -3.31 30.96
N ASN A 168 5.17 -3.64 30.84
CA ASN A 168 6.24 -2.66 30.98
C ASN A 168 6.55 -2.08 29.58
N PRO A 169 6.23 -0.80 29.31
CA PRO A 169 6.44 -0.19 28.00
C PRO A 169 7.93 0.00 27.62
N TRP A 170 8.85 -0.33 28.54
CA TRP A 170 10.30 -0.10 28.38
C TRP A 170 11.14 -1.37 28.27
N HIS A 171 10.55 -2.57 28.35
CA HIS A 171 11.30 -3.79 28.10
C HIS A 171 11.15 -4.24 26.63
N PRO A 172 12.26 -4.47 25.90
CA PRO A 172 12.18 -5.21 24.66
C PRO A 172 11.64 -6.61 24.96
N VAL A 173 10.74 -7.08 24.12
CA VAL A 173 10.33 -8.49 24.10
C VAL A 173 11.55 -9.28 23.67
N ASP A 174 12.08 -10.12 24.56
CA ASP A 174 13.15 -11.08 24.25
C ASP A 174 12.67 -12.13 23.21
#